data_AF-A0A2E9T3D0-F1
#
_entry.id   AF-A0A2E9T3D0-F1
#
_cell.length_a   1.000
_cell.length_b   1.000
_cell.length_c   1.000
_cell.angle_alpha   90.00
_cell.angle_beta   90.00
_cell.angle_gamma   90.00
#
_symmetry.space_group_name_H-M   'P 1'
#
loop_
_entity.id
_entity.type
_entity.pdbx_description
1 polymer ?
#
loop_
_entity_poly.entity_id
_entity_poly.type
_entity_poly.pdbx_seq_one_letter_code
_entity_poly.pdbx_strand_id
1 'polypeptide(L)' 'MSLPSSKFYTTKEVAAMEGVTEDYLRKLVAKGEFIKPSRAGKPHRWLKTVIDNYYSTLQENIVNESA' A
#
# COMPACT_ATOMS: atom_id res chain seq x y z
N MET A 1 -25.05 0.21 12.26
CA MET A 1 -24.65 1.27 11.31
C MET A 1 -23.19 1.03 10.93
N SER A 2 -22.91 0.47 9.75
CA SER A 2 -21.54 0.27 9.26
C SER A 2 -21.04 1.60 8.71
N LEU A 3 -19.91 2.10 9.21
CA LEU A 3 -19.27 3.27 8.63
C LEU A 3 -18.92 3.00 7.16
N PRO A 4 -19.11 3.95 6.24
CA PRO A 4 -18.68 3.76 4.87
C PRO A 4 -17.20 3.43 4.85
N SER A 5 -16.85 2.28 4.24
CA SER A 5 -15.46 1.88 4.04
C SER A 5 -14.70 3.04 3.41
N SER A 6 -13.68 3.54 4.11
CA SER A 6 -12.76 4.53 3.56
C SER A 6 -12.26 4.05 2.20
N LYS A 7 -12.32 4.92 1.18
CA LYS A 7 -11.76 4.64 -0.16
C LYS A 7 -10.22 4.56 -0.16
N PHE A 8 -9.61 4.84 0.99
CA PHE A 8 -8.16 4.92 1.13
C PHE A 8 -7.66 3.98 2.22
N TYR A 9 -6.49 3.38 1.98
CA TYR A 9 -5.62 2.87 3.03
C TYR A 9 -4.75 3.98 3.61
N THR A 10 -4.58 3.93 4.91
CA THR A 10 -3.67 4.76 5.69
C THR A 10 -2.26 4.17 5.70
N THR A 11 -1.28 4.98 6.08
CA THR A 11 0.11 4.52 6.26
C THR A 11 0.21 3.30 7.16
N LYS A 12 -0.59 3.25 8.23
CA LYS A 12 -0.65 2.12 9.16
C LYS A 12 -1.14 0.83 8.50
N GLU A 13 -2.22 0.91 7.73
CA GLU A 13 -2.79 -0.25 7.03
C GLU A 13 -1.82 -0.79 5.97
N VAL A 14 -1.23 0.09 5.16
CA VAL A 14 -0.26 -0.31 4.13
C VAL A 14 1.00 -0.90 4.77
N ALA A 15 1.48 -0.31 5.87
CA ALA A 15 2.65 -0.83 6.58
C ALA A 15 2.38 -2.24 7.15
N ALA A 16 1.16 -2.48 7.65
CA ALA A 16 0.76 -3.81 8.11
C ALA A 16 0.67 -4.82 6.96
N MET A 17 0.22 -4.41 5.77
CA MET A 17 0.20 -5.28 4.58
C MET A 17 1.60 -5.66 4.09
N GLU A 18 2.53 -4.70 4.10
CA GLU A 18 3.94 -4.96 3.76
C GLU A 18 4.70 -5.70 4.88
N GLY A 19 4.13 -5.82 6.08
CA GLY A 19 4.84 -6.38 7.24
C GLY A 19 5.99 -5.51 7.75
N VAL A 20 5.93 -4.19 7.52
CA VAL A 20 6.96 -3.22 7.92
C VAL A 20 6.43 -2.18 8.90
N THR A 21 7.33 -1.38 9.47
CA THR A 21 6.93 -0.24 10.31
C THR A 21 6.51 0.96 9.46
N GLU A 22 5.62 1.82 9.99
CA GLU A 22 5.18 3.03 9.28
C GLU A 22 6.34 3.95 8.87
N ASP A 23 7.36 4.08 9.73
CA ASP A 23 8.55 4.89 9.45
C ASP A 23 9.39 4.29 8.33
N TYR A 24 9.50 2.95 8.28
CA TYR A 24 10.19 2.27 7.19
C TYR A 24 9.44 2.46 5.86
N LEU A 25 8.12 2.28 5.87
CA LEU A 25 7.29 2.53 4.69
C LEU A 25 7.47 3.96 4.16
N ARG A 26 7.51 4.96 5.05
CA ARG A 26 7.77 6.37 4.66
C ARG A 26 9.14 6.54 3.99
N LYS A 27 10.16 5.84 4.47
CA LYS A 27 11.51 5.85 3.85
C LYS A 27 11.47 5.21 2.46
N LEU A 28 10.80 4.08 2.28
CA LEU A 28 10.65 3.43 0.97
C LEU A 28 9.96 4.35 -0.04
N VAL A 29 8.87 4.99 0.38
CA VAL A 29 8.13 5.97 -0.44
C VAL A 29 9.02 7.15 -0.81
N ALA A 30 9.80 7.68 0.15
CA ALA A 30 10.72 8.80 -0.10
C ALA A 30 11.86 8.43 -1.05
N LYS A 31 12.34 7.19 -1.01
CA LYS A 31 13.34 6.65 -1.94
C LYS A 31 12.77 6.31 -3.33
N GLY A 32 11.45 6.23 -3.46
CA GLY A 32 10.79 5.78 -4.69
C GLY A 32 10.78 4.26 -4.86
N GLU A 33 11.12 3.51 -3.82
CA GLU A 33 11.11 2.03 -3.78
C GLU A 33 9.70 1.49 -3.50
N PHE A 34 8.74 2.34 -3.14
CA PHE A 34 7.34 1.99 -2.92
C PHE A 34 6.39 2.95 -3.63
N ILE A 35 5.15 2.51 -3.88
CA ILE A 35 4.16 3.31 -4.58
C ILE A 35 3.85 4.62 -3.84
N LYS A 36 3.76 5.71 -4.60
CA LYS A 36 3.51 7.05 -4.04
C LYS A 36 2.05 7.16 -3.55
N PRO A 37 1.82 7.86 -2.43
CA PRO A 37 0.47 8.06 -1.91
C PRO A 37 -0.35 8.97 -2.82
N SER A 38 -1.62 8.62 -3.04
CA SER A 38 -2.57 9.46 -3.77
C SER A 38 -2.83 10.79 -3.06
N ARG A 39 -2.69 10.81 -1.72
CA ARG A 39 -2.69 12.04 -0.92
C ARG A 39 -1.46 12.06 -0.01
N ALA A 40 -0.53 12.94 -0.32
CA ALA A 40 0.61 13.22 0.55
C ALA A 40 0.16 14.03 1.77
N GLY A 41 0.57 13.63 2.98
CA GLY A 41 0.17 14.26 4.24
C GLY A 41 0.56 13.40 5.45
N LYS A 42 0.23 13.86 6.67
CA LYS A 42 0.34 13.06 7.91
C LYS A 42 -1.08 12.73 8.39
N PRO A 43 -1.67 11.57 8.04
CA PRO A 43 -1.05 10.40 7.39
C PRO A 43 -1.10 10.43 5.86
N HIS A 44 -0.15 9.73 5.22
CA HIS A 44 -0.21 9.42 3.80
C HIS A 44 -1.39 8.50 3.54
N ARG A 45 -2.05 8.70 2.39
CA ARG A 45 -3.21 7.88 2.00
C ARG A 45 -3.07 7.38 0.57
N TRP A 46 -3.33 6.10 0.38
CA TRP A 46 -3.35 5.42 -0.92
C TRP A 46 -4.78 5.02 -1.25
N LEU A 47 -5.21 5.17 -2.50
CA LEU A 47 -6.46 4.57 -2.94
C LEU A 47 -6.40 3.05 -2.77
N LYS A 48 -7.45 2.46 -2.20
CA LYS A 48 -7.51 1.00 -1.99
C LYS A 48 -7.26 0.24 -3.28
N THR A 49 -7.94 0.65 -4.36
CA THR A 49 -7.80 0.06 -5.69
C THR A 49 -6.36 0.04 -6.20
N VAL A 50 -5.55 1.05 -5.90
CA VAL A 50 -4.14 1.11 -6.36
C VAL A 50 -3.28 0.11 -5.59
N ILE A 51 -3.49 0.00 -4.27
CA ILE A 51 -2.77 -0.93 -3.41
C ILE A 51 -3.20 -2.38 -3.68
N ASP A 52 -4.51 -2.62 -3.79
CA ASP A 52 -5.07 -3.94 -4.06
C ASP A 52 -4.56 -4.46 -5.42
N ASN A 53 -4.54 -3.60 -6.45
CA ASN A 53 -3.96 -3.96 -7.75
C ASN A 53 -2.46 -4.23 -7.65
N TYR A 54 -1.70 -3.42 -6.91
CA TYR A 54 -0.26 -3.61 -6.71
C TYR A 54 0.05 -5.01 -6.15
N TYR A 55 -0.61 -5.40 -5.05
CA TYR A 55 -0.40 -6.72 -4.47
C TYR A 55 -0.94 -7.86 -5.34
N SER A 56 -2.03 -7.64 -6.06
CA SER A 56 -2.55 -8.64 -7.01
C SER A 56 -1.53 -8.92 -8.12
N THR A 57 -0.92 -7.88 -8.71
CA THR A 57 0.12 -8.04 -9.73
C THR A 57 1.40 -8.69 -9.18
N LEU A 58 1.79 -8.38 -7.95
CA LEU A 58 2.92 -9.05 -7.30
C LEU A 58 2.67 -10.55 -7.16
N GLN A 59 1.46 -10.93 -6.73
CA GLN A 59 1.09 -12.32 -6.56
C GLN A 59 1.03 -13.07 -7.90
N GLU A 60 0.50 -12.45 -8.95
CA GLU A 60 0.50 -13.02 -10.30
C GLU A 60 1.92 -13.26 -10.84
N ASN A 61 2.86 -12.33 -10.59
CA ASN A 61 4.25 -12.49 -11.01
C ASN A 61 4.93 -13.66 -10.26
N ILE A 62 4.66 -13.83 -8.96
CA ILE A 62 5.19 -14.95 -8.17
C ILE A 62 4.67 -16.30 -8.69
N VAL A 63 3.39 -16.36 -9.07
CA VAL A 63 2.77 -17.59 -9.57
C VAL A 63 3.31 -17.97 -10.96
N ASN A 64 3.56 -16.98 -11.83
CA ASN A 64 4.06 -17.23 -13.19
C ASN A 64 5.56 -17.57 -13.26
N GLU A 65 6.38 -17.12 -12.30
CA GLU A 65 7.79 -17.52 -12.22
C GLU A 65 8.00 -18.92 -11.61
N SER A 66 6.93 -19.52 -11.06
CA SER A 66 6.96 -20.85 -10.43
C SER A 66 6.39 -21.95 -11.33
N ALA A 67 6.09 -21.67 -12.60
CA ALA A 67 5.43 -22.57 -13.56
C ALA A 67 6.40 -23.13 -14.62
#